data_AF-A0A2S6AMK4-F1
#
_entry.id   AF-A0A2S6AMK4-F1
#
_cell.length_a   1.000
_cell.length_b   1.000
_cell.length_c   1.000
_cell.angle_alpha   90.00
_cell.angle_beta   90.00
_cell.angle_gamma   90.00
#
_symmetry.space_group_name_H-M   'P 1'
#
loop_
_entity.id
_entity.type
_entity.pdbx_description
1 polymer ?
#
loop_
_entity_poly.entity_id
_entity_poly.type
_entity_poly.pdbx_seq_one_letter_code
_entity_poly.pdbx_strand_id
1 'polypeptide(L)'
;MTESHPFTHGCSPAPADPDDASDAELARILAACQDWNHALTESESRALAAAFAQVDTPLQHWGAGVAVAYSERLIRDTDQLLYFASIEREPHDPHRYADGARNALYALRAYFENRALQPPNRADYLGELNELYAAEIEFLRTRGHTPAIDWIGDEPGRPALTAFLDNTHELYATNGDACLIGSHTEQPPARWSVAIRERDTGEIVASAAHTRFATAYDDALTSSPVTSCHVAAEDGCASENAGSRQKARVTLPKDSTVCIDDIVGLDAENCLIVRTGAGDSTIVLTPCCRASGKGSLHSATGVVCRSCYADVDHKHGDINIPIAIARDDLDIVIEP
;
A
#
# COMPACT_ATOMS: atom_id res chain seq x y z
N MET A 1 -73.34 -27.54 4.15
CA MET A 1 -72.80 -26.33 3.51
C MET A 1 -71.63 -25.87 4.35
N THR A 2 -70.42 -26.20 3.93
CA THR A 2 -69.16 -25.74 4.52
C THR A 2 -68.20 -25.60 3.37
N GLU A 3 -67.98 -24.35 2.97
CA GLU A 3 -67.00 -23.96 1.96
C GLU A 3 -65.59 -24.07 2.56
N SER A 4 -64.68 -24.69 1.81
CA SER A 4 -63.25 -24.75 2.09
C SER A 4 -62.53 -23.78 1.15
N HIS A 5 -62.03 -22.68 1.68
CA HIS A 5 -61.08 -21.79 0.99
C HIS A 5 -59.65 -22.37 1.07
N PRO A 6 -58.88 -22.43 -0.03
CA PRO A 6 -57.46 -22.72 0.03
C PRO A 6 -56.67 -21.45 0.34
N PHE A 7 -55.86 -21.49 1.39
CA PHE A 7 -54.81 -20.51 1.67
C PHE A 7 -53.69 -20.67 0.63
N THR A 8 -53.56 -19.72 -0.29
CA THR A 8 -52.33 -19.51 -1.07
C THR A 8 -51.35 -18.72 -0.21
N HIS A 9 -50.36 -19.40 0.38
CA HIS A 9 -49.17 -18.72 0.89
C HIS A 9 -48.38 -18.20 -0.31
N GLY A 10 -48.46 -16.89 -0.54
CA GLY A 10 -47.51 -16.19 -1.39
C GLY A 10 -46.15 -16.22 -0.70
N CYS A 11 -45.26 -17.09 -1.16
CA CYS A 11 -43.83 -16.92 -0.95
C CYS A 11 -43.39 -15.70 -1.75
N SER A 12 -43.22 -14.56 -1.08
CA SER A 12 -42.35 -13.51 -1.62
C SER A 12 -40.96 -14.11 -1.80
N PRO A 13 -40.30 -13.95 -2.97
CA PRO A 13 -38.93 -14.38 -3.12
C PRO A 13 -38.07 -13.63 -2.11
N ALA A 14 -37.17 -14.35 -1.45
CA ALA A 14 -36.15 -13.76 -0.60
C ALA A 14 -35.36 -12.72 -1.43
N PRO A 15 -34.89 -11.61 -0.82
CA PRO A 15 -33.99 -10.70 -1.52
C PRO A 15 -32.78 -11.49 -2.02
N ALA A 16 -32.40 -11.27 -3.28
CA ALA A 16 -31.23 -11.91 -3.88
C ALA A 16 -29.98 -11.58 -3.05
N ASP A 17 -29.06 -12.55 -2.95
CA ASP A 17 -27.75 -12.35 -2.33
C ASP A 17 -27.02 -11.22 -3.10
N PRO A 18 -26.43 -10.22 -2.43
CA PRO A 18 -25.64 -9.18 -3.11
C PRO A 18 -24.52 -9.74 -4.00
N ASP A 19 -23.98 -10.92 -3.68
CA ASP A 19 -22.98 -11.59 -4.51
C ASP A 19 -23.61 -12.13 -5.81
N ASP A 20 -24.81 -12.73 -5.73
CA ASP A 20 -25.56 -13.22 -6.90
C ASP A 20 -25.98 -12.07 -7.84
N ALA A 21 -26.30 -10.90 -7.28
CA ALA A 21 -26.67 -9.72 -8.07
C ALA A 21 -25.47 -9.14 -8.82
N SER A 22 -24.28 -9.16 -8.21
CA SER A 22 -23.03 -8.70 -8.82
C SER A 22 -22.58 -9.62 -9.95
N ASP A 23 -22.70 -10.93 -9.75
CA ASP A 23 -22.41 -11.94 -10.78
C ASP A 23 -23.38 -11.88 -11.96
N ALA A 24 -24.67 -11.66 -11.70
CA ALA A 24 -25.67 -11.49 -12.75
C ALA A 24 -25.41 -10.22 -13.59
N GLU A 25 -25.01 -9.13 -12.95
CA GLU A 25 -24.66 -7.89 -13.64
C GLU A 25 -23.39 -8.05 -14.48
N LEU A 26 -22.35 -8.68 -13.94
CA LEU A 26 -21.14 -8.99 -14.69
C LEU A 26 -21.44 -9.87 -15.90
N ALA A 27 -22.23 -10.94 -15.73
CA ALA A 27 -22.63 -11.81 -16.83
C ALA A 27 -23.43 -11.06 -17.91
N ARG A 28 -24.31 -10.14 -17.52
CA ARG A 28 -25.05 -9.26 -18.46
C ARG A 28 -24.09 -8.39 -19.27
N ILE A 29 -23.10 -7.78 -18.62
CA ILE A 29 -22.12 -6.92 -19.28
C ILE A 29 -21.25 -7.74 -20.25
N LEU A 30 -20.75 -8.90 -19.81
CA LEU A 30 -19.96 -9.80 -20.65
C LEU A 30 -20.74 -10.24 -21.91
N ALA A 31 -22.04 -10.51 -21.77
CA ALA A 31 -22.91 -10.82 -22.89
C ALA A 31 -23.10 -9.62 -23.84
N ALA A 32 -23.27 -8.41 -23.31
CA ALA A 32 -23.37 -7.19 -24.13
C ALA A 32 -22.09 -6.92 -24.92
N CYS A 33 -20.93 -7.12 -24.31
CA CYS A 33 -19.61 -6.99 -24.95
C CYS A 33 -19.30 -8.07 -26.01
N GLN A 34 -20.21 -9.02 -26.26
CA GLN A 34 -20.11 -9.85 -27.47
C GLN A 34 -20.30 -9.03 -28.74
N ASP A 35 -21.06 -7.93 -28.68
CA ASP A 35 -21.04 -6.89 -29.71
C ASP A 35 -19.79 -6.02 -29.54
N TRP A 36 -18.93 -6.03 -30.56
CA TRP A 36 -17.68 -5.27 -30.59
C TRP A 36 -17.87 -3.75 -30.58
N ASN A 37 -19.09 -3.28 -30.85
CA ASN A 37 -19.44 -1.86 -30.81
C ASN A 37 -20.11 -1.42 -29.49
N HIS A 38 -20.24 -2.31 -28.51
CA HIS A 38 -20.84 -1.96 -27.23
C HIS A 38 -20.01 -0.89 -26.51
N ALA A 39 -20.57 0.32 -26.41
CA ALA A 39 -19.98 1.41 -25.66
C ALA A 39 -20.41 1.29 -24.19
N LEU A 40 -19.43 1.09 -23.30
CA LEU A 40 -19.71 0.97 -21.88
C LEU A 40 -20.25 2.28 -21.31
N THR A 41 -21.23 2.13 -20.42
CA THR A 41 -21.58 3.19 -19.46
C THR A 41 -20.55 3.27 -18.33
N GLU A 42 -20.57 4.36 -17.54
CA GLU A 42 -19.70 4.47 -16.36
C GLU A 42 -19.99 3.37 -15.33
N SER A 43 -21.25 3.04 -15.09
CA SER A 43 -21.61 1.96 -14.16
C SER A 43 -21.06 0.61 -14.63
N GLU A 44 -21.11 0.33 -15.94
CA GLU A 44 -20.57 -0.92 -16.49
C GLU A 44 -19.03 -0.93 -16.44
N SER A 45 -18.38 0.21 -16.68
CA SER A 45 -16.92 0.30 -16.57
C SER A 45 -16.44 0.09 -15.12
N ARG A 46 -17.19 0.59 -14.14
CA ARG A 46 -16.92 0.35 -12.71
C ARG A 46 -17.15 -1.11 -12.32
N ALA A 47 -18.23 -1.73 -12.78
CA ALA A 47 -18.50 -3.14 -12.52
C ALA A 47 -17.39 -4.06 -13.10
N LEU A 48 -16.95 -3.80 -14.35
CA LEU A 48 -15.83 -4.53 -14.95
C LEU A 48 -14.52 -4.30 -14.20
N ALA A 49 -14.23 -3.06 -13.80
CA ALA A 49 -13.04 -2.75 -13.02
C ALA A 49 -13.05 -3.46 -11.66
N ALA A 50 -14.18 -3.46 -10.95
CA ALA A 50 -14.32 -4.17 -9.68
C ALA A 50 -14.12 -5.69 -9.83
N ALA A 51 -14.57 -6.27 -10.95
CA ALA A 51 -14.43 -7.69 -11.23
C ALA A 51 -13.00 -8.12 -11.62
N PHE A 52 -12.25 -7.27 -12.32
CA PHE A 52 -10.97 -7.66 -12.93
C PHE A 52 -9.73 -6.99 -12.34
N ALA A 53 -9.87 -5.90 -11.58
CA ALA A 53 -8.74 -5.15 -11.10
C ALA A 53 -7.82 -5.98 -10.18
N GLN A 54 -6.53 -5.71 -10.27
CA GLN A 54 -5.55 -6.22 -9.32
C GLN A 54 -5.55 -5.36 -8.05
N VAL A 55 -5.09 -5.93 -6.95
CA VAL A 55 -4.98 -5.25 -5.66
C VAL A 55 -4.03 -4.05 -5.77
N ASP A 56 -4.41 -2.95 -5.12
CA ASP A 56 -3.68 -1.68 -5.04
C ASP A 56 -3.41 -1.03 -6.41
N THR A 57 -4.33 -1.22 -7.37
CA THR A 57 -4.25 -0.56 -8.69
C THR A 57 -5.24 0.60 -8.83
N PRO A 58 -4.93 1.62 -9.64
CA PRO A 58 -5.87 2.65 -10.05
C PRO A 58 -7.21 2.07 -10.56
N LEU A 59 -7.18 0.95 -11.28
CA LEU A 59 -8.38 0.28 -11.75
C LEU A 59 -9.24 -0.26 -10.60
N GLN A 60 -8.63 -0.76 -9.52
CA GLN A 60 -9.37 -1.19 -8.33
C GLN A 60 -10.08 0.00 -7.68
N HIS A 61 -9.37 1.14 -7.55
CA HIS A 61 -9.96 2.36 -7.01
C HIS A 61 -11.16 2.81 -7.85
N TRP A 62 -11.05 2.77 -9.18
CA TRP A 62 -12.17 3.06 -10.08
C TRP A 62 -13.38 2.14 -9.83
N GLY A 63 -13.15 0.83 -9.70
CA GLY A 63 -14.19 -0.14 -9.37
C GLY A 63 -14.83 0.11 -8.00
N ALA A 64 -14.05 0.59 -7.03
CA ALA A 64 -14.51 0.96 -5.69
C ALA A 64 -15.26 2.31 -5.64
N GLY A 65 -15.46 2.97 -6.77
CA GLY A 65 -16.20 4.23 -6.86
C GLY A 65 -15.31 5.47 -6.88
N VAL A 66 -13.99 5.34 -6.73
CA VAL A 66 -13.07 6.48 -6.73
C VAL A 66 -13.01 7.10 -8.12
N ALA A 67 -13.10 8.43 -8.21
CA ALA A 67 -13.00 9.16 -9.47
C ALA A 67 -11.53 9.37 -9.88
N VAL A 68 -10.84 8.30 -10.26
CA VAL A 68 -9.42 8.35 -10.69
C VAL A 68 -9.24 9.37 -11.81
N ALA A 69 -8.51 10.46 -11.57
CA ALA A 69 -8.44 11.61 -12.45
C ALA A 69 -7.62 11.31 -13.72
N TYR A 70 -6.45 10.69 -13.57
CA TYR A 70 -5.58 10.39 -14.69
C TYR A 70 -5.94 9.07 -15.39
N SER A 71 -6.72 9.18 -16.48
CA SER A 71 -7.24 8.03 -17.23
C SER A 71 -6.15 7.15 -17.86
N GLU A 72 -4.96 7.68 -18.15
CA GLU A 72 -3.86 6.85 -18.68
C GLU A 72 -3.38 5.77 -17.69
N ARG A 73 -3.52 5.99 -16.38
CA ARG A 73 -3.25 4.94 -15.37
C ARG A 73 -4.23 3.77 -15.53
N LEU A 74 -5.52 4.07 -15.74
CA LEU A 74 -6.56 3.06 -15.95
C LEU A 74 -6.34 2.30 -17.26
N ILE A 75 -5.89 2.99 -18.32
CA ILE A 75 -5.52 2.36 -19.59
C ILE A 75 -4.37 1.37 -19.39
N ARG A 76 -3.31 1.76 -18.67
CA ARG A 76 -2.15 0.89 -18.38
C ARG A 76 -2.56 -0.37 -17.63
N ASP A 77 -3.35 -0.24 -16.56
CA ASP A 77 -3.86 -1.39 -15.80
C ASP A 77 -4.70 -2.32 -16.69
N THR A 78 -5.55 -1.73 -17.54
CA THR A 78 -6.40 -2.49 -18.47
C THR A 78 -5.57 -3.21 -19.54
N ASP A 79 -4.51 -2.58 -20.05
CA ASP A 79 -3.57 -3.19 -21.01
C ASP A 79 -2.87 -4.42 -20.40
N GLN A 80 -2.50 -4.35 -19.13
CA GLN A 80 -1.93 -5.49 -18.41
C GLN A 80 -2.93 -6.65 -18.28
N LEU A 81 -4.20 -6.36 -17.98
CA LEU A 81 -5.26 -7.36 -17.95
C LEU A 81 -5.53 -7.96 -19.32
N LEU A 82 -5.52 -7.16 -20.38
CA LEU A 82 -5.64 -7.62 -21.77
C LEU A 82 -4.51 -8.57 -22.15
N TYR A 83 -3.28 -8.26 -21.73
CA TYR A 83 -2.15 -9.16 -21.90
C TYR A 83 -2.42 -10.52 -21.23
N PHE A 84 -2.88 -10.54 -19.97
CA PHE A 84 -3.21 -11.79 -19.29
C PHE A 84 -4.39 -12.54 -19.92
N ALA A 85 -5.44 -11.83 -20.34
CA ALA A 85 -6.60 -12.40 -21.01
C ALA A 85 -6.29 -12.94 -22.41
N SER A 86 -5.15 -12.57 -23.00
CA SER A 86 -4.68 -13.11 -24.29
C SER A 86 -4.04 -14.49 -24.19
N ILE A 87 -3.70 -14.93 -22.97
CA ILE A 87 -3.07 -16.24 -22.73
C ILE A 87 -4.17 -17.30 -22.77
N GLU A 88 -4.13 -18.15 -23.79
CA GLU A 88 -5.02 -19.31 -23.88
C GLU A 88 -4.72 -20.31 -22.76
N ARG A 89 -5.76 -20.67 -21.99
CA ARG A 89 -5.68 -21.58 -20.85
C ARG A 89 -6.73 -22.68 -20.99
N GLU A 90 -6.40 -23.85 -20.44
CA GLU A 90 -7.32 -24.99 -20.42
C GLU A 90 -8.62 -24.64 -19.68
N PRO A 91 -9.77 -25.26 -20.03
CA PRO A 91 -11.06 -24.87 -19.46
C PRO A 91 -11.19 -24.92 -17.94
N HIS A 92 -10.34 -25.72 -17.29
CA HIS A 92 -10.32 -25.93 -15.84
C HIS A 92 -9.18 -25.19 -15.12
N ASP A 93 -8.39 -24.37 -15.83
CA ASP A 93 -7.36 -23.53 -15.20
C ASP A 93 -8.03 -22.47 -14.32
N PRO A 94 -7.74 -22.40 -13.01
CA PRO A 94 -8.34 -21.41 -12.10
C PRO A 94 -7.99 -19.96 -12.45
N HIS A 95 -7.01 -19.73 -13.32
CA HIS A 95 -6.61 -18.41 -13.81
C HIS A 95 -7.17 -18.11 -15.20
N ARG A 96 -8.05 -18.96 -15.74
CA ARG A 96 -8.75 -18.69 -17.00
C ARG A 96 -9.76 -17.57 -16.80
N TYR A 97 -9.68 -16.55 -17.64
CA TYR A 97 -10.71 -15.51 -17.70
C TYR A 97 -12.02 -16.09 -18.25
N ALA A 98 -13.15 -15.56 -17.77
CA ALA A 98 -14.47 -15.91 -18.27
C ALA A 98 -14.59 -15.65 -19.78
N ASP A 99 -15.42 -16.45 -20.47
CA ASP A 99 -15.70 -16.23 -21.89
C ASP A 99 -16.32 -14.84 -22.09
N GLY A 100 -15.81 -14.08 -23.06
CA GLY A 100 -16.20 -12.69 -23.31
C GLY A 100 -15.41 -11.63 -22.51
N ALA A 101 -14.64 -12.02 -21.48
CA ALA A 101 -13.86 -11.07 -20.68
C ALA A 101 -12.88 -10.25 -21.53
N ARG A 102 -12.23 -10.87 -22.53
CA ARG A 102 -11.32 -10.15 -23.43
C ARG A 102 -12.01 -9.03 -24.21
N ASN A 103 -13.22 -9.25 -24.72
CA ASN A 103 -13.97 -8.21 -25.42
C ASN A 103 -14.41 -7.11 -24.46
N ALA A 104 -14.85 -7.48 -23.24
CA ALA A 104 -15.20 -6.51 -22.21
C ALA A 104 -14.02 -5.65 -21.79
N LEU A 105 -12.81 -6.22 -21.67
CA LEU A 105 -11.58 -5.47 -21.40
C LEU A 105 -11.19 -4.54 -22.56
N TYR A 106 -11.42 -4.91 -23.82
CA TYR A 106 -11.25 -3.99 -24.95
C TYR A 106 -12.24 -2.82 -24.89
N ALA A 107 -13.51 -3.09 -24.55
CA ALA A 107 -14.52 -2.05 -24.37
C ALA A 107 -14.17 -1.13 -23.19
N LEU A 108 -13.62 -1.68 -22.10
CA LEU A 108 -13.15 -0.95 -20.93
C LEU A 108 -11.97 -0.03 -21.27
N ARG A 109 -11.00 -0.54 -22.02
CA ARG A 109 -9.88 0.25 -22.54
C ARG A 109 -10.37 1.41 -23.40
N ALA A 110 -11.29 1.15 -24.33
CA ALA A 110 -11.86 2.18 -25.21
C ALA A 110 -12.65 3.25 -24.42
N TYR A 111 -13.36 2.84 -23.36
CA TYR A 111 -14.02 3.77 -22.44
C TYR A 111 -13.01 4.73 -21.80
N PHE A 112 -11.88 4.22 -21.28
CA PHE A 112 -10.84 5.06 -20.68
C PHE A 112 -10.08 5.92 -21.70
N GLU A 113 -9.87 5.43 -22.92
CA GLU A 113 -9.30 6.25 -24.02
C GLU A 113 -10.20 7.44 -24.36
N ASN A 114 -11.51 7.23 -24.45
CA ASN A 114 -12.46 8.32 -24.66
C ASN A 114 -12.46 9.32 -23.50
N ARG A 115 -12.36 8.83 -22.26
CA ARG A 115 -12.26 9.68 -21.06
C ARG A 115 -10.96 10.48 -21.04
N ALA A 116 -9.84 9.90 -21.49
CA ALA A 116 -8.54 10.55 -21.56
C ALA A 116 -8.49 11.74 -22.54
N LEU A 117 -9.45 11.85 -23.47
CA LEU A 117 -9.59 13.04 -24.33
C LEU A 117 -9.89 14.32 -23.53
N GLN A 118 -10.36 14.19 -22.29
CA GLN A 118 -10.58 15.29 -21.36
C GLN A 118 -9.50 15.23 -20.27
N PRO A 119 -8.39 15.99 -20.40
CA PRO A 119 -7.33 15.97 -19.41
C PRO A 119 -7.85 16.49 -18.06
N PRO A 120 -7.50 15.84 -16.95
CA PRO A 120 -7.94 16.26 -15.62
C PRO A 120 -7.35 17.62 -15.23
N ASN A 121 -8.13 18.41 -14.49
CA ASN A 121 -7.69 19.66 -13.89
C ASN A 121 -7.25 19.46 -12.42
N ARG A 122 -6.70 20.51 -11.81
CA ARG A 122 -6.22 20.49 -10.41
C ARG A 122 -7.30 20.03 -9.41
N ALA A 123 -8.55 20.43 -9.60
CA ALA A 123 -9.66 20.05 -8.72
C ALA A 123 -9.99 18.57 -8.83
N ASP A 124 -9.89 17.97 -10.02
CA ASP A 124 -10.13 16.54 -10.23
C ASP A 124 -9.12 15.70 -9.44
N TYR A 125 -7.84 16.09 -9.47
CA TYR A 125 -6.78 15.43 -8.70
C TYR A 125 -6.97 15.58 -7.19
N LEU A 126 -7.37 16.77 -6.73
CA LEU A 126 -7.68 16.97 -5.31
C LEU A 126 -8.90 16.14 -4.89
N GLY A 127 -9.91 16.01 -5.75
CA GLY A 127 -11.06 15.14 -5.53
C GLY A 127 -10.64 13.67 -5.35
N GLU A 128 -9.86 13.14 -6.29
CA GLU A 128 -9.32 11.77 -6.21
C GLU A 128 -8.57 11.54 -4.90
N LEU A 129 -7.64 12.44 -4.54
CA LEU A 129 -6.86 12.29 -3.31
C LEU A 129 -7.71 12.40 -2.04
N ASN A 130 -8.77 13.21 -2.04
CA ASN A 130 -9.68 13.29 -0.89
C ASN A 130 -10.41 11.97 -0.66
N GLU A 131 -10.74 11.25 -1.72
CA GLU A 131 -11.34 9.92 -1.64
C GLU A 131 -10.32 8.87 -1.21
N LEU A 132 -9.11 8.89 -1.80
CA LEU A 132 -8.05 7.94 -1.45
C LEU A 132 -7.54 8.09 -0.01
N TYR A 133 -7.46 9.32 0.49
CA TYR A 133 -6.95 9.62 1.84
C TYR A 133 -8.07 9.82 2.87
N ALA A 134 -9.29 9.37 2.57
CA ALA A 134 -10.44 9.55 3.46
C ALA A 134 -10.16 9.00 4.87
N ALA A 135 -9.45 7.87 4.99
CA ALA A 135 -9.08 7.27 6.26
C ALA A 135 -8.07 8.14 7.03
N GLU A 136 -7.03 8.66 6.36
CA GLU A 136 -6.02 9.52 6.96
C GLU A 136 -6.57 10.89 7.36
N ILE A 137 -7.45 11.44 6.54
CA ILE A 137 -8.20 12.66 6.85
C ILE A 137 -9.02 12.46 8.13
N GLU A 138 -9.75 11.34 8.24
CA GLU A 138 -10.54 11.06 9.45
C GLU A 138 -9.66 10.77 10.67
N PHE A 139 -8.52 10.10 10.47
CA PHE A 139 -7.52 9.90 11.52
C PHE A 139 -7.02 11.22 12.11
N LEU A 140 -6.80 12.24 11.28
CA LEU A 140 -6.38 13.57 11.72
C LEU A 140 -7.53 14.34 12.40
N ARG A 141 -8.75 14.26 11.86
CA ARG A 141 -9.95 14.88 12.48
C ARG A 141 -10.24 14.34 13.86
N THR A 142 -10.15 13.02 14.06
CA THR A 142 -10.37 12.38 15.36
C THR A 142 -9.33 12.79 16.42
N ARG A 143 -8.19 13.34 15.99
CA ARG A 143 -7.14 13.94 16.84
C ARG A 143 -7.26 15.45 17.00
N GLY A 144 -8.34 16.05 16.50
CA GLY A 144 -8.62 17.48 16.64
C GLY A 144 -7.93 18.37 15.61
N HIS A 145 -7.30 17.80 14.58
CA HIS A 145 -6.71 18.59 13.50
C HIS A 145 -7.76 19.02 12.47
N THR A 146 -7.44 20.06 11.70
CA THR A 146 -8.20 20.47 10.51
C THR A 146 -7.40 20.09 9.26
N PRO A 147 -7.56 18.86 8.73
CA PRO A 147 -6.83 18.42 7.56
C PRO A 147 -7.39 19.00 6.26
N ALA A 148 -6.51 19.23 5.30
CA ALA A 148 -6.82 19.59 3.92
C ALA A 148 -5.87 18.86 2.97
N ILE A 149 -6.25 18.73 1.70
CA ILE A 149 -5.31 18.34 0.64
C ILE A 149 -5.03 19.58 -0.18
N ASP A 150 -3.77 19.97 -0.27
CA ASP A 150 -3.36 21.13 -1.05
C ASP A 150 -2.06 20.89 -1.80
N TRP A 151 -1.83 21.71 -2.82
CA TRP A 151 -0.60 21.71 -3.60
C TRP A 151 0.42 22.61 -2.94
N ILE A 152 1.61 22.06 -2.74
CA ILE A 152 2.68 22.75 -2.04
C ILE A 152 3.79 23.06 -3.02
N GLY A 153 4.23 24.32 -2.99
CA GLY A 153 5.30 24.86 -3.83
C GLY A 153 4.79 25.41 -5.16
N ASP A 154 5.62 26.28 -5.75
CA ASP A 154 5.37 26.92 -7.05
C ASP A 154 5.99 26.07 -8.16
N GLU A 155 5.23 25.09 -8.65
CA GLU A 155 5.45 24.28 -9.87
C GLU A 155 6.75 23.43 -10.01
N PRO A 156 6.64 22.14 -10.39
CA PRO A 156 5.44 21.32 -10.33
C PRO A 156 5.14 21.04 -8.84
N GLY A 157 4.22 21.81 -8.25
CA GLY A 157 3.82 21.64 -6.86
C GLY A 157 3.35 20.20 -6.66
N ARG A 158 3.48 19.67 -5.45
CA ARG A 158 3.02 18.31 -5.14
C ARG A 158 1.79 18.39 -4.25
N PRO A 159 0.73 17.63 -4.55
CA PRO A 159 -0.38 17.56 -3.61
C PRO A 159 0.10 16.82 -2.36
N ALA A 160 -0.28 17.33 -1.19
CA ALA A 160 -0.08 16.64 0.07
C ALA A 160 -1.28 16.84 0.99
N LEU A 161 -1.44 15.89 1.89
CA LEU A 161 -2.30 16.03 3.05
C LEU A 161 -1.61 16.96 4.05
N THR A 162 -2.24 18.07 4.37
CA THR A 162 -1.75 19.07 5.33
C THR A 162 -2.68 19.17 6.52
N ALA A 163 -2.13 19.55 7.67
CA ALA A 163 -2.95 19.85 8.85
C ALA A 163 -2.20 20.75 9.83
N PHE A 164 -2.88 21.72 10.43
CA PHE A 164 -2.31 22.48 11.53
C PHE A 164 -2.20 21.62 12.79
N LEU A 165 -0.99 21.58 13.36
CA LEU A 165 -0.73 20.93 14.64
C LEU A 165 -0.92 21.91 15.79
N ASP A 166 -0.40 23.13 15.60
CA ASP A 166 -0.57 24.26 16.51
C ASP A 166 -0.49 25.59 15.73
N ASN A 167 -0.27 26.71 16.44
CA ASN A 167 -0.20 28.04 15.81
C ASN A 167 1.05 28.24 14.94
N THR A 168 2.12 27.49 15.21
CA THR A 168 3.46 27.63 14.62
C THR A 168 3.85 26.45 13.74
N HIS A 169 3.20 25.30 13.86
CA HIS A 169 3.56 24.05 13.19
C HIS A 169 2.42 23.51 12.33
N GLU A 170 2.82 22.98 11.18
CA GLU A 170 1.94 22.33 10.21
C GLU A 170 2.52 20.99 9.80
N LEU A 171 1.65 19.99 9.73
CA LEU A 171 1.94 18.68 9.20
C LEU A 171 1.80 18.68 7.67
N TYR A 172 2.70 17.94 7.04
CA TYR A 172 2.77 17.71 5.62
C TYR A 172 2.96 16.22 5.37
N ALA A 173 2.01 15.58 4.69
CA ALA A 173 2.04 14.16 4.45
C ALA A 173 1.80 13.85 2.98
N THR A 174 2.76 13.16 2.37
CA THR A 174 2.60 12.58 1.04
C THR A 174 2.67 11.07 1.18
N ASN A 175 1.87 10.36 0.38
CA ASN A 175 2.15 8.96 0.13
C ASN A 175 3.09 8.88 -1.08
N GLY A 176 4.07 8.00 -1.09
CA GLY A 176 4.99 7.78 -2.21
C GLY A 176 4.26 7.56 -3.55
N ASP A 177 3.03 7.06 -3.48
CA ASP A 177 2.09 6.91 -4.60
C ASP A 177 1.59 8.26 -5.19
N ALA A 178 1.75 9.38 -4.47
CA ALA A 178 1.17 10.69 -4.76
C ALA A 178 2.09 11.63 -5.56
N CYS A 179 3.18 11.13 -6.16
CA CYS A 179 3.98 11.92 -7.09
C CYS A 179 3.22 12.17 -8.41
N LEU A 180 2.16 12.97 -8.34
CA LEU A 180 1.24 13.29 -9.44
C LEU A 180 1.76 14.34 -10.42
N ILE A 181 3.09 14.46 -10.56
CA ILE A 181 3.70 15.08 -11.74
C ILE A 181 4.90 14.23 -12.18
N GLY A 182 4.63 13.24 -13.03
CA GLY A 182 5.62 12.66 -13.94
C GLY A 182 6.81 11.88 -13.34
N SER A 183 6.85 11.53 -12.05
CA SER A 183 7.91 10.66 -11.52
C SER A 183 7.39 9.27 -11.14
N HIS A 184 7.60 8.35 -12.08
CA HIS A 184 7.75 6.92 -11.91
C HIS A 184 8.13 6.48 -10.48
N THR A 185 7.25 5.72 -9.82
CA THR A 185 7.54 4.47 -9.08
C THR A 185 6.26 3.99 -8.38
N GLU A 186 5.34 3.42 -9.17
CA GLU A 186 4.29 2.51 -8.70
C GLU A 186 4.96 1.21 -8.22
N GLN A 187 5.63 1.24 -7.07
CA GLN A 187 6.19 0.05 -6.43
C GLN A 187 5.66 -0.08 -5.01
N PRO A 188 4.85 -1.12 -4.72
CA PRO A 188 4.43 -1.39 -3.37
C PRO A 188 5.60 -1.80 -2.47
N PRO A 189 5.49 -1.53 -1.16
CA PRO A 189 4.33 -0.87 -0.53
C PRO A 189 4.44 0.66 -0.56
N ALA A 190 3.29 1.30 -0.82
CA ALA A 190 3.03 2.72 -0.61
C ALA A 190 3.64 3.19 0.73
N ARG A 191 4.44 4.26 0.69
CA ARG A 191 5.12 4.81 1.88
C ARG A 191 4.65 6.22 2.16
N TRP A 192 4.00 6.40 3.29
CA TRP A 192 3.74 7.73 3.84
C TRP A 192 5.04 8.36 4.28
N SER A 193 5.28 9.58 3.82
CA SER A 193 6.30 10.50 4.32
C SER A 193 5.56 11.63 5.02
N VAL A 194 5.71 11.71 6.34
CA VAL A 194 5.11 12.75 7.18
C VAL A 194 6.22 13.67 7.68
N ALA A 195 6.06 14.96 7.45
CA ALA A 195 6.95 16.01 7.91
C ALA A 195 6.17 17.03 8.75
N ILE A 196 6.83 17.56 9.76
CA ILE A 196 6.35 18.68 10.56
C ILE A 196 7.20 19.88 10.19
N ARG A 197 6.52 20.96 9.81
CA ARG A 197 7.15 22.17 9.32
C ARG A 197 6.78 23.34 10.21
N GLU A 198 7.73 24.21 10.48
CA GLU A 198 7.44 25.52 11.06
C GLU A 198 6.81 26.42 9.98
N ARG A 199 5.70 27.08 10.32
CA ARG A 199 4.87 27.82 9.35
C ARG A 199 5.54 29.07 8.82
N ASP A 200 6.27 29.78 9.68
CA ASP A 200 6.86 31.07 9.36
C ASP A 200 8.12 30.92 8.49
N THR A 201 8.91 29.88 8.73
CA THR A 201 10.19 29.64 8.05
C THR A 201 10.10 28.62 6.93
N GLY A 202 9.11 27.72 6.99
CA GLY A 202 9.03 26.57 6.09
C GLY A 202 10.06 25.47 6.41
N GLU A 203 10.77 25.56 7.54
CA GLU A 203 11.79 24.57 7.92
C GLU A 203 11.13 23.29 8.43
N ILE A 204 11.65 22.13 7.99
CA ILE A 204 11.22 20.83 8.49
C ILE A 204 11.91 20.59 9.84
N VAL A 205 11.11 20.54 10.90
CA VAL A 205 11.60 20.34 12.27
C VAL A 205 11.59 18.87 12.70
N ALA A 206 10.77 18.04 12.04
CA ALA A 206 10.76 16.59 12.20
C ALA A 206 10.20 15.90 10.96
N SER A 207 10.60 14.67 10.70
CA SER A 207 10.00 13.85 9.66
C SER A 207 10.16 12.37 9.95
N ALA A 208 9.21 11.59 9.46
CA ALA A 208 9.24 10.13 9.51
C ALA A 208 8.56 9.54 8.28
N ALA A 209 8.93 8.31 7.94
CA ALA A 209 8.32 7.59 6.84
C ALA A 209 7.95 6.17 7.24
N HIS A 210 6.76 5.73 6.85
CA HIS A 210 6.25 4.41 7.17
C HIS A 210 5.21 3.96 6.14
N THR A 211 4.99 2.65 5.99
CA THR A 211 3.93 2.10 5.13
C THR A 211 2.51 2.36 5.67
N ARG A 212 2.41 2.88 6.90
CA ARG A 212 1.16 3.23 7.57
C ARG A 212 1.24 4.68 7.98
N PHE A 213 0.25 5.46 7.58
CA PHE A 213 0.18 6.88 7.90
C PHE A 213 0.27 7.14 9.40
N ALA A 214 -0.52 6.41 10.20
CA ALA A 214 -0.57 6.58 11.66
C ALA A 214 0.80 6.47 12.32
N THR A 215 1.61 5.48 11.91
CA THR A 215 2.95 5.27 12.45
C THR A 215 3.90 6.39 12.02
N ALA A 216 3.90 6.78 10.74
CA ALA A 216 4.70 7.91 10.28
C ALA A 216 4.31 9.22 11.00
N TYR A 217 3.03 9.42 11.28
CA TYR A 217 2.52 10.55 12.05
C TYR A 217 3.03 10.53 13.51
N ASP A 218 2.87 9.41 14.21
CA ASP A 218 3.27 9.30 15.62
C ASP A 218 4.81 9.42 15.77
N ASP A 219 5.58 8.85 14.85
CA ASP A 219 7.05 8.96 14.82
C ASP A 219 7.51 10.39 14.54
N ALA A 220 6.86 11.09 13.59
CA ALA A 220 7.16 12.48 13.28
C ALA A 220 6.85 13.40 14.48
N LEU A 221 5.74 13.17 15.20
CA LEU A 221 5.42 13.92 16.41
C LEU A 221 6.39 13.64 17.55
N THR A 222 6.74 12.38 17.78
CA THR A 222 7.65 11.98 18.87
C THR A 222 9.06 12.55 18.67
N SER A 223 9.49 12.68 17.41
CA SER A 223 10.76 13.31 17.05
C SER A 223 10.70 14.85 16.99
N SER A 224 9.52 15.44 17.17
CA SER A 224 9.30 16.87 17.07
C SER A 224 9.37 17.58 18.43
N PRO A 225 9.88 18.83 18.48
CA PRO A 225 9.82 19.67 19.68
C PRO A 225 8.39 20.06 20.10
N VAL A 226 7.36 19.69 19.33
CA VAL A 226 5.93 19.96 19.59
C VAL A 226 5.41 19.26 20.87
N THR A 227 6.21 18.41 21.53
CA THR A 227 5.83 17.72 22.76
C THR A 227 5.90 18.62 24.00
N SER A 228 4.99 19.58 24.15
CA SER A 228 4.53 20.00 25.49
C SER A 228 3.19 20.74 25.39
N CYS A 229 2.06 20.04 25.43
CA CYS A 229 0.82 20.62 25.97
C CYS A 229 -0.32 19.65 26.24
N HIS A 230 -0.20 18.32 26.12
CA HIS A 230 -1.24 17.43 26.66
C HIS A 230 -0.64 16.27 27.46
N VAL A 231 -1.20 16.13 28.68
CA VAL A 231 -0.87 15.21 29.77
C VAL A 231 0.29 15.65 30.67
N ALA A 232 -0.01 16.61 31.56
CA ALA A 232 0.66 16.67 32.85
C ALA A 232 0.11 15.54 33.74
N ALA A 233 0.96 14.57 34.08
CA ALA A 233 0.86 13.77 35.28
C ALA A 233 2.29 13.38 35.72
N GLU A 234 2.78 14.16 36.68
CA GLU A 234 3.82 13.91 37.69
C GLU A 234 4.62 12.60 37.60
N ASP A 235 5.93 12.68 37.32
CA ASP A 235 6.98 12.56 38.35
C ASP A 235 8.41 12.47 37.75
N GLY A 236 9.33 13.24 38.33
CA GLY A 236 10.72 12.80 38.54
C GLY A 236 11.80 13.15 37.50
N CYS A 237 12.63 14.15 37.80
CA CYS A 237 13.93 14.39 37.19
C CYS A 237 14.91 13.20 37.31
N ALA A 238 15.75 12.97 36.30
CA ALA A 238 17.16 12.60 36.52
C ALA A 238 18.03 12.87 35.27
N SER A 239 19.18 13.49 35.54
CA SER A 239 20.29 13.84 34.65
C SER A 239 21.11 12.63 34.17
N GLU A 240 21.88 12.88 33.09
CA GLU A 240 23.15 12.27 32.67
C GLU A 240 23.61 10.97 33.36
N ASN A 241 23.78 9.90 32.57
CA ASN A 241 24.71 8.81 32.88
C ASN A 241 25.31 8.22 31.59
N ALA A 242 26.54 8.64 31.27
CA ALA A 242 27.41 7.95 30.32
C ALA A 242 27.99 6.67 30.99
N GLY A 243 27.17 5.63 31.09
CA GLY A 243 27.60 4.29 31.48
C GLY A 243 28.01 3.48 30.24
N SER A 244 29.12 2.74 30.32
CA SER A 244 29.57 1.85 29.25
C SER A 244 28.44 0.87 28.87
N ARG A 245 27.80 1.07 27.72
CA ARG A 245 26.80 0.10 27.21
C ARG A 245 27.52 -1.20 26.86
N GLN A 246 27.04 -2.30 27.44
CA GLN A 246 27.50 -3.64 27.11
C GLN A 246 27.05 -3.96 25.68
N LYS A 247 28.01 -4.14 24.76
CA LYS A 247 27.72 -4.47 23.35
C LYS A 247 27.12 -5.87 23.23
N ALA A 248 26.16 -6.04 22.33
CA ALA A 248 25.57 -7.34 22.04
C ALA A 248 26.50 -8.17 21.15
N ARG A 249 26.80 -9.41 21.53
CA ARG A 249 27.76 -10.26 20.81
C ARG A 249 27.10 -11.07 19.70
N VAL A 250 27.67 -11.01 18.49
CA VAL A 250 27.25 -11.77 17.31
C VAL A 250 28.41 -12.65 16.84
N THR A 251 28.13 -13.91 16.50
CA THR A 251 29.16 -14.85 16.03
C THR A 251 28.86 -15.39 14.64
N LEU A 252 29.83 -15.28 13.72
CA LEU A 252 29.71 -15.66 12.31
C LEU A 252 30.78 -16.69 11.90
N PRO A 253 30.42 -17.75 11.15
CA PRO A 253 31.39 -18.64 10.52
C PRO A 253 32.18 -17.88 9.47
N LYS A 254 33.48 -18.19 9.36
CA LYS A 254 34.40 -17.63 8.36
C LYS A 254 33.85 -17.65 6.93
N ASP A 255 33.16 -18.72 6.55
CA ASP A 255 32.63 -18.93 5.19
C ASP A 255 31.39 -18.09 4.87
N SER A 256 30.80 -17.41 5.86
CA SER A 256 29.57 -16.60 5.70
C SER A 256 29.82 -15.22 5.13
N THR A 257 31.08 -14.78 5.06
CA THR A 257 31.46 -13.39 4.72
C THR A 257 31.60 -13.13 3.22
N VAL A 258 31.55 -14.17 2.38
CA VAL A 258 31.89 -14.08 0.95
C VAL A 258 30.86 -13.26 0.13
N CYS A 259 29.68 -12.97 0.68
CA CYS A 259 28.64 -12.18 0.01
C CYS A 259 27.99 -11.12 0.92
N ILE A 260 28.62 -10.78 2.05
CA ILE A 260 28.15 -9.76 2.99
C ILE A 260 29.04 -8.53 2.84
N ASP A 261 28.50 -7.45 2.29
CA ASP A 261 29.25 -6.20 2.11
C ASP A 261 29.30 -5.38 3.40
N ASP A 262 28.22 -5.40 4.18
CA ASP A 262 28.14 -4.72 5.47
C ASP A 262 27.18 -5.42 6.44
N ILE A 263 27.47 -5.34 7.73
CA ILE A 263 26.56 -5.79 8.80
C ILE A 263 25.95 -4.54 9.41
N VAL A 264 24.62 -4.43 9.33
CA VAL A 264 23.91 -3.21 9.70
C VAL A 264 23.45 -3.24 11.16
N GLY A 265 23.10 -4.43 11.67
CA GLY A 265 22.62 -4.57 13.03
C GLY A 265 21.88 -5.88 13.28
N LEU A 266 21.11 -5.91 14.35
CA LEU A 266 20.14 -6.96 14.68
C LEU A 266 18.72 -6.40 14.65
N ASP A 267 17.77 -7.23 14.22
CA ASP A 267 16.34 -6.94 14.39
C ASP A 267 15.87 -7.16 15.85
N ALA A 268 14.59 -6.88 16.12
CA ALA A 268 13.99 -7.04 17.44
C ALA A 268 14.00 -8.49 17.98
N GLU A 269 14.26 -9.47 17.12
CA GLU A 269 14.32 -10.90 17.45
C GLU A 269 15.76 -11.45 17.34
N ASN A 270 16.77 -10.58 17.35
CA ASN A 270 18.19 -10.91 17.24
C ASN A 270 18.60 -11.60 15.92
N CYS A 271 17.86 -11.38 14.84
CA CYS A 271 18.26 -11.84 13.50
C CYS A 271 19.22 -10.84 12.86
N LEU A 272 20.22 -11.35 12.13
CA LEU A 272 21.28 -10.53 11.54
C LEU A 272 20.79 -9.79 10.31
N ILE A 273 20.94 -8.46 10.31
CA ILE A 273 20.66 -7.59 9.17
C ILE A 273 21.97 -7.26 8.45
N VAL A 274 22.01 -7.50 7.14
CA VAL A 274 23.18 -7.27 6.29
C VAL A 274 22.83 -6.44 5.06
N ARG A 275 23.80 -5.71 4.51
CA ARG A 275 23.71 -5.03 3.21
C ARG A 275 24.44 -5.85 2.15
N THR A 276 23.86 -5.93 0.96
CA THR A 276 24.45 -6.61 -0.21
C THR A 276 24.66 -5.64 -1.38
N GLY A 277 25.78 -5.72 -2.07
CA GLY A 277 26.41 -4.67 -2.88
C GLY A 277 25.78 -4.38 -4.24
N ALA A 278 24.56 -4.86 -4.51
CA ALA A 278 23.83 -4.58 -5.75
C ALA A 278 22.78 -3.45 -5.61
N GLY A 279 22.61 -2.90 -4.41
CA GLY A 279 21.72 -1.78 -4.10
C GLY A 279 21.61 -1.66 -2.59
N ASP A 280 21.38 -0.47 -2.06
CA ASP A 280 21.34 -0.17 -0.61
C ASP A 280 20.27 -0.94 0.21
N SER A 281 19.68 -1.99 -0.37
CA SER A 281 18.82 -2.96 0.29
C SER A 281 19.51 -3.67 1.45
N THR A 282 18.83 -3.63 2.60
CA THR A 282 19.12 -4.45 3.76
C THR A 282 18.29 -5.74 3.70
N ILE A 283 18.90 -6.86 4.04
CA ILE A 283 18.21 -8.15 4.14
C ILE A 283 18.49 -8.77 5.50
N VAL A 284 17.54 -9.53 6.04
CA VAL A 284 17.82 -10.39 7.19
C VAL A 284 18.25 -11.76 6.74
N LEU A 285 19.30 -12.27 7.37
CA LEU A 285 19.72 -13.65 7.22
C LEU A 285 18.87 -14.56 8.11
N THR A 286 18.28 -15.56 7.47
CA THR A 286 17.52 -16.61 8.15
C THR A 286 18.41 -17.45 9.07
N PRO A 287 17.90 -17.96 10.19
CA PRO A 287 18.66 -18.87 11.04
C PRO A 287 18.88 -20.27 10.43
N CYS A 288 18.13 -20.70 9.40
CA CYS A 288 18.29 -22.03 8.75
C CYS A 288 19.71 -22.23 8.23
N CYS A 289 20.13 -21.36 7.31
CA CYS A 289 21.40 -21.50 6.58
C CYS A 289 22.11 -20.16 6.42
N ARG A 290 21.73 -19.14 7.21
CA ARG A 290 22.25 -17.77 7.09
C ARG A 290 22.14 -17.21 5.67
N ALA A 291 21.05 -17.55 4.98
CA ALA A 291 20.70 -17.03 3.66
C ALA A 291 19.48 -16.10 3.74
N SER A 292 19.23 -15.30 2.71
CA SER A 292 18.02 -14.48 2.61
C SER A 292 16.75 -15.33 2.51
N GLY A 293 15.60 -14.78 2.88
CA GLY A 293 14.31 -15.34 2.53
C GLY A 293 13.94 -15.08 1.06
N LYS A 294 12.98 -15.84 0.55
CA LYS A 294 12.31 -15.63 -0.75
C LYS A 294 10.82 -15.94 -0.59
N GLY A 295 9.95 -15.08 -1.12
CA GLY A 295 8.51 -15.31 -1.15
C GLY A 295 8.13 -16.64 -1.82
N SER A 296 7.17 -17.36 -1.24
CA SER A 296 6.68 -18.65 -1.72
C SER A 296 5.19 -18.84 -1.40
N LEU A 297 4.39 -19.12 -2.43
CA LEU A 297 2.96 -19.43 -2.30
C LEU A 297 2.70 -20.82 -1.66
N HIS A 298 3.74 -21.64 -1.51
CA HIS A 298 3.66 -22.98 -0.93
C HIS A 298 4.19 -23.05 0.51
N SER A 299 4.56 -21.90 1.07
CA SER A 299 5.10 -21.78 2.44
C SER A 299 4.00 -21.38 3.41
N ALA A 300 3.97 -21.99 4.60
CA ALA A 300 2.98 -21.63 5.63
C ALA A 300 3.13 -20.19 6.13
N THR A 301 4.35 -19.65 6.09
CA THR A 301 4.70 -18.27 6.43
C THR A 301 4.76 -17.36 5.20
N GLY A 302 4.58 -17.90 4.00
CA GLY A 302 4.74 -17.16 2.75
C GLY A 302 6.19 -16.91 2.33
N VAL A 303 7.19 -17.38 3.09
CA VAL A 303 8.63 -17.17 2.81
C VAL A 303 9.44 -18.43 3.13
N VAL A 304 10.34 -18.80 2.21
CA VAL A 304 11.30 -19.90 2.39
C VAL A 304 12.75 -19.41 2.40
N CYS A 305 13.64 -20.13 3.07
CA CYS A 305 15.07 -19.89 3.00
C CYS A 305 15.60 -20.15 1.58
N ARG A 306 16.33 -19.21 0.99
CA ARG A 306 16.83 -19.33 -0.39
C ARG A 306 17.86 -20.45 -0.60
N SER A 307 18.49 -20.93 0.47
CA SER A 307 19.46 -22.03 0.42
C SER A 307 18.80 -23.40 0.61
N CYS A 308 18.04 -23.57 1.69
CA CYS A 308 17.49 -24.86 2.11
C CYS A 308 16.01 -25.08 1.69
N TYR A 309 15.32 -24.05 1.18
CA TYR A 309 13.87 -24.03 0.91
C TYR A 309 12.98 -24.39 2.11
N ALA A 310 13.52 -24.40 3.33
CA ALA A 310 12.73 -24.57 4.54
C ALA A 310 11.88 -23.32 4.80
N ASP A 311 10.67 -23.52 5.35
CA ASP A 311 9.82 -22.43 5.82
C ASP A 311 10.54 -21.60 6.88
N VAL A 312 10.47 -20.28 6.73
CA VAL A 312 11.06 -19.29 7.65
C VAL A 312 10.05 -18.18 7.87
N ASP A 313 10.17 -17.43 8.96
CA ASP A 313 9.24 -16.33 9.22
C ASP A 313 9.15 -15.35 8.03
N HIS A 314 7.93 -14.88 7.75
CA HIS A 314 7.61 -13.97 6.65
C HIS A 314 8.48 -12.70 6.63
N LYS A 315 8.92 -12.22 7.80
CA LYS A 315 9.82 -11.06 7.91
C LYS A 315 11.13 -11.24 7.15
N HIS A 316 11.60 -12.47 6.94
CA HIS A 316 12.86 -12.75 6.25
C HIS A 316 12.79 -12.54 4.72
N GLY A 317 11.59 -12.35 4.18
CA GLY A 317 11.37 -11.95 2.78
C GLY A 317 11.25 -10.44 2.60
N ASP A 318 11.24 -9.67 3.69
CA ASP A 318 11.13 -8.21 3.65
C ASP A 318 12.52 -7.57 3.46
N ILE A 319 12.54 -6.46 2.73
CA ILE A 319 13.72 -5.63 2.48
C ILE A 319 13.84 -4.46 3.49
N ASN A 320 12.83 -4.26 4.34
CA ASN A 320 12.71 -3.12 5.25
C ASN A 320 12.59 -3.56 6.70
N ILE A 321 13.69 -4.10 7.24
CA ILE A 321 13.66 -4.69 8.57
C ILE A 321 14.22 -3.68 9.59
N PRO A 322 13.45 -3.33 10.64
CA PRO A 322 13.89 -2.36 11.63
C PRO A 322 15.11 -2.90 12.40
N ILE A 323 16.09 -2.02 12.59
CA ILE A 323 17.31 -2.32 13.34
C ILE A 323 17.04 -2.01 14.81
N ALA A 324 16.90 -3.05 15.63
CA ALA A 324 16.73 -2.90 17.07
C ALA A 324 18.08 -2.68 17.79
N ILE A 325 19.16 -3.26 17.27
CA ILE A 325 20.53 -3.06 17.79
C ILE A 325 21.44 -2.66 16.63
N ALA A 326 21.91 -1.42 16.65
CA ALA A 326 22.77 -0.87 15.61
C ALA A 326 24.15 -1.54 15.60
N ARG A 327 24.80 -1.55 14.43
CA ARG A 327 26.16 -2.09 14.25
C ARG A 327 27.18 -1.62 15.30
N ASP A 328 27.11 -0.35 15.72
CA ASP A 328 28.04 0.24 16.67
C ASP A 328 27.91 -0.36 18.08
N ASP A 329 26.73 -0.88 18.41
CA ASP A 329 26.41 -1.56 19.65
C ASP A 329 26.64 -3.08 19.58
N LEU A 330 27.20 -3.59 18.47
CA LEU A 330 27.55 -5.00 18.29
C LEU A 330 29.04 -5.29 18.50
N ASP A 331 29.31 -6.41 19.16
CA ASP A 331 30.62 -7.08 19.19
C ASP A 331 30.59 -8.30 18.25
N ILE A 332 31.22 -8.19 17.09
CA ILE A 332 31.16 -9.22 16.03
C ILE A 332 32.41 -10.08 16.09
N VAL A 333 32.22 -11.38 16.36
CA VAL A 333 33.28 -12.38 16.42
C VAL A 333 33.16 -13.31 15.22
N ILE A 334 34.23 -13.42 14.43
CA ILE A 334 34.31 -14.38 13.33
C ILE A 334 34.96 -15.66 13.88
N GLU A 335 34.22 -16.77 13.86
CA GLU A 335 34.77 -18.08 14.22
C GLU A 335 35.71 -18.59 13.11
N PRO A 336 36.87 -19.18 13.49
CA PRO A 336 37.94 -19.55 12.57
C PRO A 336 37.62 -20.65 11.57
#